data_AF-A0A917LQY8-F1
#
_entry.id   AF-A0A917LQY8-F1
#
_cell.length_a   1.000
_cell.length_b   1.000
_cell.length_c   1.000
_cell.angle_alpha   90.00
_cell.angle_beta   90.00
_cell.angle_gamma   90.00
#
_symmetry.space_group_name_H-M   'P 1'
#
loop_
_entity.id
_entity.type
_entity.pdbx_description
1 polymer ?
#
loop_
_entity_poly.entity_id
_entity_poly.type
_entity_poly.pdbx_seq_one_letter_code
_entity_poly.pdbx_strand_id
1 'polypeptide(L)'
;MAYLTKHTYSKLSRKIDLKTKVSQQLFMKHILNDQKLYYIFNSVELKYLFNFKLLFENNKEQMEHYLSYVPKQKDEKKYVFETKRKLKYHLSSACSFLKKDFLNFNIPQEIRDLGDVAIEDYRSWFKKEGYAEQYSEGILDVSVVVFRYNNIFPMKYGVARLNEKYNLIEEIPNSSIEREDSKFNYHTFLENIEDLKNDYAFHFQCKVTRTLSKFDYLLQRSDTEIANKISELFTPEFITNYGMDRVKKMFVISKRIKKELMSALIDYFKWTYRSTLHSIDTVTLEHFGLECCHSCKENQIENKLKASSIYV
;
A
#
# COMPACT_ATOMS: atom_id res chain seq x y z
N MET A 1 -17.83 -7.07 -15.12
CA MET A 1 -16.39 -7.15 -14.80
C MET A 1 -15.95 -5.83 -14.20
N ALA A 2 -14.97 -5.85 -13.30
CA ALA A 2 -14.53 -4.65 -12.61
C ALA A 2 -13.02 -4.39 -12.78
N TYR A 3 -12.68 -3.11 -12.83
CA TYR A 3 -11.34 -2.58 -12.96
C TYR A 3 -10.86 -2.01 -11.63
N LEU A 4 -9.62 -2.30 -11.26
CA LEU A 4 -8.95 -1.76 -10.08
C LEU A 4 -7.79 -0.87 -10.52
N THR A 5 -7.54 0.22 -9.79
CA THR A 5 -6.30 0.99 -9.94
C THR A 5 -5.12 0.21 -9.36
N LYS A 6 -3.90 0.52 -9.79
CA LYS A 6 -2.66 -0.06 -9.22
C LYS A 6 -2.58 0.14 -7.71
N HIS A 7 -2.98 1.32 -7.24
CA HIS A 7 -3.06 1.63 -5.81
C HIS A 7 -4.05 0.72 -5.09
N THR A 8 -5.29 0.58 -5.61
CA THR A 8 -6.29 -0.31 -5.01
C THR A 8 -5.79 -1.75 -4.98
N TYR A 9 -5.19 -2.22 -6.07
CA TYR A 9 -4.67 -3.57 -6.16
C TYR A 9 -3.58 -3.83 -5.12
N SER A 10 -2.56 -2.97 -5.05
CA SER A 10 -1.47 -3.12 -4.07
C SER A 10 -1.98 -3.02 -2.62
N LYS A 11 -2.90 -2.08 -2.35
CA LYS A 11 -3.49 -1.90 -1.02
C LYS A 11 -4.36 -3.10 -0.63
N LEU A 12 -5.12 -3.65 -1.57
CA LEU A 12 -5.93 -4.84 -1.37
C LEU A 12 -5.04 -6.06 -1.05
N SER A 13 -4.00 -6.32 -1.84
CA SER A 13 -3.07 -7.44 -1.60
C SER A 13 -2.34 -7.37 -0.26
N ARG A 14 -2.15 -6.17 0.31
CA ARG A 14 -1.58 -6.03 1.68
C ARG A 14 -2.60 -6.31 2.77
N LYS A 15 -3.86 -5.95 2.53
CA LYS A 15 -4.92 -5.94 3.55
C LYS A 15 -5.71 -7.24 3.63
N ILE A 16 -5.86 -7.96 2.52
CA ILE A 16 -6.48 -9.28 2.55
C ILE A 16 -5.65 -10.17 3.47
N ASP A 17 -6.32 -10.79 4.44
CA ASP A 17 -5.68 -11.76 5.30
C ASP A 17 -5.87 -13.17 4.75
N LEU A 18 -4.94 -14.06 5.06
CA LEU A 18 -5.00 -15.44 4.63
C LEU A 18 -5.58 -16.31 5.75
N LYS A 19 -6.42 -17.28 5.39
CA LYS A 19 -6.93 -18.28 6.35
C LYS A 19 -5.80 -19.13 6.93
N THR A 20 -4.69 -19.27 6.20
CA THR A 20 -3.52 -20.04 6.59
C THR A 20 -2.22 -19.29 6.28
N LYS A 21 -1.16 -19.58 7.03
CA LYS A 21 0.17 -19.04 6.74
C LYS A 21 0.69 -19.66 5.43
N VAL A 22 1.42 -18.88 4.65
CA VAL A 22 2.11 -19.36 3.45
C VAL A 22 3.24 -20.31 3.86
N SER A 23 2.99 -21.61 3.69
CA SER A 23 4.00 -22.65 3.90
C SER A 23 4.98 -22.67 2.73
N GLN A 24 6.15 -23.29 2.94
CA GLN A 24 7.12 -23.50 1.87
C GLN A 24 6.52 -24.27 0.67
N GLN A 25 5.67 -25.27 0.95
CA GLN A 25 4.98 -26.05 -0.09
C GLN A 25 4.02 -25.18 -0.89
N LEU A 26 3.24 -24.32 -0.22
CA LEU A 26 2.35 -23.36 -0.90
C LEU A 26 3.15 -22.36 -1.73
N PHE A 27 4.28 -21.87 -1.21
CA PHE A 27 5.17 -21.00 -1.97
C PHE A 27 5.68 -21.67 -3.25
N MET A 28 6.22 -22.88 -3.15
CA MET A 28 6.78 -23.60 -4.30
C MET A 28 5.70 -23.94 -5.35
N LYS A 29 4.48 -24.26 -4.89
CA LYS A 29 3.36 -24.59 -5.77
C LYS A 29 2.78 -23.37 -6.49
N HIS A 30 2.73 -22.22 -5.83
CA HIS A 30 1.92 -21.09 -6.30
C HIS A 30 2.71 -19.84 -6.66
N ILE A 31 3.96 -19.68 -6.21
CA ILE A 31 4.78 -18.48 -6.48
C ILE A 31 5.90 -18.83 -7.46
N LEU A 32 6.86 -19.64 -7.02
CA LEU A 32 7.97 -20.09 -7.84
C LEU A 32 8.56 -21.33 -7.18
N ASN A 33 8.91 -22.35 -7.97
CA ASN A 33 9.49 -23.59 -7.48
C ASN A 33 10.97 -23.41 -7.05
N ASP A 34 11.20 -22.55 -6.04
CA ASP A 34 12.50 -22.23 -5.48
C ASP A 34 12.42 -22.13 -3.95
N GLN A 35 12.94 -23.16 -3.29
CA GLN A 35 12.99 -23.22 -1.83
C GLN A 35 13.85 -22.12 -1.20
N LYS A 36 14.95 -21.72 -1.83
CA LYS A 36 15.88 -20.72 -1.25
C LYS A 36 15.19 -19.37 -1.17
N LEU A 37 14.41 -19.02 -2.19
CA LEU A 37 13.68 -17.76 -2.27
C LEU A 37 12.64 -17.61 -1.14
N TYR A 38 11.97 -18.69 -0.74
CA TYR A 38 11.07 -18.70 0.41
C TYR A 38 11.75 -18.18 1.69
N TYR A 39 12.99 -18.59 1.94
CA TYR A 39 13.76 -18.21 3.12
C TYR A 39 14.35 -16.80 3.06
N ILE A 40 14.17 -16.05 1.97
CA ILE A 40 14.57 -14.63 1.89
C ILE A 40 13.48 -13.72 2.47
N PHE A 41 12.21 -14.05 2.22
CA PHE A 41 11.07 -13.23 2.65
C PHE A 41 10.62 -13.47 4.09
N ASN A 42 10.04 -12.45 4.73
CA ASN A 42 9.29 -12.60 5.97
C ASN A 42 7.83 -13.00 5.70
N SER A 43 7.07 -13.32 6.75
CA SER A 43 5.68 -13.78 6.62
C SER A 43 4.75 -12.75 5.98
N VAL A 44 5.00 -11.46 6.19
CA VAL A 44 4.18 -10.37 5.62
C VAL A 44 4.44 -10.25 4.12
N GLU A 45 5.70 -10.33 3.70
CA GLU A 45 6.12 -10.32 2.30
C GLU A 45 5.59 -11.56 1.54
N LEU A 46 5.67 -12.74 2.15
CA LEU A 46 5.10 -13.98 1.59
C LEU A 46 3.58 -13.87 1.41
N LYS A 47 2.88 -13.35 2.43
CA LYS A 47 1.43 -13.09 2.34
C LYS A 47 1.11 -12.15 1.20
N TYR A 48 1.86 -11.06 1.09
CA TYR A 48 1.68 -10.05 0.05
C TYR A 48 1.85 -10.63 -1.35
N LEU A 49 2.92 -11.41 -1.60
CA LEU A 49 3.16 -12.08 -2.88
C LEU A 49 2.07 -13.09 -3.23
N PHE A 50 1.63 -13.89 -2.25
CA PHE A 50 0.61 -14.91 -2.45
C PHE A 50 -0.76 -14.28 -2.78
N ASN A 51 -1.15 -13.22 -2.07
CA ASN A 51 -2.36 -12.46 -2.38
C ASN A 51 -2.31 -11.86 -3.80
N PHE A 52 -1.17 -11.29 -4.18
CA PHE A 52 -0.95 -10.77 -5.53
C PHE A 52 -1.19 -11.83 -6.60
N LYS A 53 -0.60 -13.01 -6.42
CA LYS A 53 -0.78 -14.13 -7.34
C LYS A 53 -2.24 -14.56 -7.43
N LEU A 54 -2.93 -14.75 -6.30
CA LEU A 54 -4.33 -15.20 -6.29
C LEU A 54 -5.28 -14.21 -6.98
N LEU A 55 -5.09 -12.92 -6.72
CA LEU A 55 -5.88 -11.87 -7.36
C LEU A 55 -5.62 -11.79 -8.87
N PHE A 56 -4.40 -12.10 -9.34
CA PHE A 56 -4.07 -12.08 -10.76
C PHE A 56 -4.59 -13.33 -11.48
N GLU A 57 -4.44 -14.49 -10.85
CA GLU A 57 -5.02 -15.75 -11.33
C GLU A 57 -6.55 -15.67 -11.44
N ASN A 58 -7.18 -14.88 -10.57
CA ASN A 58 -8.62 -14.63 -10.57
C ASN A 58 -9.46 -15.91 -10.55
N ASN A 59 -8.98 -16.95 -9.86
CA ASN A 59 -9.70 -18.19 -9.65
C ASN A 59 -10.54 -18.09 -8.37
N LYS A 60 -11.87 -18.09 -8.53
CA LYS A 60 -12.81 -17.89 -7.43
C LYS A 60 -12.68 -18.94 -6.33
N GLU A 61 -12.57 -20.22 -6.68
CA GLU A 61 -12.41 -21.31 -5.71
C GLU A 61 -11.12 -21.16 -4.89
N GLN A 62 -10.01 -20.82 -5.55
CA GLN A 62 -8.74 -20.57 -4.86
C GLN A 62 -8.82 -19.35 -3.95
N MET A 63 -9.44 -18.26 -4.42
CA MET A 63 -9.65 -17.06 -3.61
C MET A 63 -10.52 -17.36 -2.39
N GLU A 64 -11.64 -18.06 -2.54
CA GLU A 64 -12.50 -18.47 -1.43
C GLU A 64 -11.79 -19.44 -0.48
N HIS A 65 -10.91 -20.31 -0.99
CA HIS A 65 -10.16 -21.25 -0.17
C HIS A 65 -9.13 -20.56 0.73
N TYR A 66 -8.38 -19.59 0.19
CA TYR A 66 -7.23 -19.00 0.89
C TYR A 66 -7.49 -17.62 1.51
N LEU A 67 -8.34 -16.80 0.91
CA LEU A 67 -8.53 -15.40 1.31
C LEU A 67 -9.64 -15.29 2.36
N SER A 68 -9.45 -14.35 3.29
CA SER A 68 -10.45 -13.97 4.28
C SER A 68 -11.01 -12.58 4.01
N TYR A 69 -12.11 -12.25 4.69
CA TYR A 69 -12.78 -10.97 4.57
C TYR A 69 -11.84 -9.79 4.88
N VAL A 70 -11.89 -8.74 4.05
CA VAL A 70 -11.10 -7.52 4.31
C VAL A 70 -11.80 -6.70 5.39
N PRO A 71 -11.15 -6.43 6.53
CA PRO A 71 -11.74 -5.58 7.55
C PRO A 71 -12.00 -4.17 7.00
N LYS A 72 -13.10 -3.53 7.45
CA LYS A 72 -13.39 -2.13 7.12
C LYS A 72 -12.17 -1.26 7.43
N GLN A 73 -11.81 -0.39 6.50
CA GLN A 73 -10.66 0.50 6.68
C GLN A 73 -10.90 1.40 7.90
N LYS A 74 -9.96 1.32 8.84
CA LYS A 74 -9.84 2.29 9.94
C LYS A 74 -9.20 3.56 9.38
N ASP A 75 -9.67 4.70 9.86
CA ASP A 75 -9.11 6.01 9.54
C ASP A 75 -7.71 6.12 10.14
N GLU A 76 -6.70 6.37 9.31
CA GLU A 76 -5.30 6.52 9.74
C GLU A 76 -5.04 7.91 10.33
N LYS A 77 -6.05 8.80 10.29
CA LYS A 77 -6.05 10.15 10.86
C LYS A 77 -4.89 10.98 10.35
N LYS A 78 -4.45 10.72 9.13
CA LYS A 78 -3.34 11.43 8.49
C LYS A 78 -3.86 12.60 7.66
N TYR A 79 -5.05 12.45 7.08
CA TYR A 79 -5.56 13.41 6.11
C TYR A 79 -6.87 14.09 6.49
N VAL A 80 -7.10 15.28 5.93
CA VAL A 80 -8.32 16.07 6.10
C VAL A 80 -9.54 15.35 5.51
N PHE A 81 -9.41 14.79 4.30
CA PHE A 81 -10.50 14.11 3.61
C PHE A 81 -10.47 12.59 3.78
N GLU A 82 -9.75 12.10 4.79
CA GLU A 82 -9.81 10.69 5.16
C GLU A 82 -11.20 10.38 5.73
N THR A 83 -12.03 9.74 4.92
CA THR A 83 -13.27 9.12 5.40
C THR A 83 -13.03 7.63 5.47
N LYS A 84 -13.84 6.92 6.28
CA LYS A 84 -13.91 5.44 6.39
C LYS A 84 -14.35 4.79 5.06
N ARG A 85 -13.72 5.16 3.95
CA ARG A 85 -14.09 4.76 2.61
C ARG A 85 -13.51 3.39 2.36
N LYS A 86 -14.36 2.51 1.87
CA LYS A 86 -13.93 1.23 1.32
C LYS A 86 -13.09 1.49 0.08
N LEU A 87 -12.18 0.56 -0.21
CA LEU A 87 -11.46 0.54 -1.48
C LEU A 87 -12.47 0.49 -2.63
N LYS A 88 -12.18 1.17 -3.74
CA LYS A 88 -13.15 1.32 -4.84
C LYS A 88 -12.77 0.47 -6.04
N TYR A 89 -13.78 -0.11 -6.69
CA TYR A 89 -13.67 -0.74 -8.01
C TYR A 89 -14.47 0.05 -9.05
N HIS A 90 -14.12 -0.11 -10.32
CA HIS A 90 -14.72 0.62 -11.44
C HIS A 90 -15.37 -0.36 -12.42
N LEU A 91 -16.49 0.01 -13.04
CA LEU A 91 -17.19 -0.86 -14.00
C LEU A 91 -16.71 -0.68 -15.45
N SER A 92 -15.92 0.37 -15.71
CA SER A 92 -15.43 0.71 -17.05
C SER A 92 -14.00 1.22 -16.99
N SER A 93 -13.19 0.81 -17.96
CA SER A 93 -11.84 1.32 -18.21
C SER A 93 -11.83 2.80 -18.61
N ALA A 94 -12.97 3.34 -19.07
CA ALA A 94 -13.14 4.74 -19.44
C ALA A 94 -13.56 5.65 -18.27
N CYS A 95 -13.66 5.13 -17.04
CA CYS A 95 -14.01 5.95 -15.88
C CYS A 95 -12.94 7.03 -15.63
N SER A 96 -13.34 8.30 -15.58
CA SER A 96 -12.45 9.45 -15.32
C SER A 96 -11.66 9.30 -14.00
N PHE A 97 -12.29 8.72 -12.98
CA PHE A 97 -11.67 8.47 -11.68
C PHE A 97 -10.66 7.31 -11.68
N LEU A 98 -10.59 6.49 -12.73
CA LEU A 98 -9.62 5.40 -12.82
C LEU A 98 -8.19 5.94 -13.04
N LYS A 99 -8.08 7.08 -13.74
CA LYS A 99 -6.82 7.77 -14.06
C LYS A 99 -6.57 9.00 -13.19
N LYS A 100 -7.48 9.33 -12.28
CA LYS A 100 -7.34 10.51 -11.44
C LYS A 100 -6.23 10.30 -10.40
N ASP A 101 -5.39 11.32 -10.24
CA ASP A 101 -4.35 11.36 -9.22
C ASP A 101 -4.96 11.41 -7.82
N PHE A 102 -4.21 10.87 -6.86
CA PHE A 102 -4.58 11.02 -5.46
C PHE A 102 -4.14 12.40 -4.99
N LEU A 103 -5.09 13.19 -4.50
CA LEU A 103 -4.85 14.50 -3.88
C LEU A 103 -5.50 14.50 -2.50
N ASN A 104 -4.73 14.85 -1.48
CA ASN A 104 -5.26 15.07 -0.13
C ASN A 104 -4.41 16.08 0.64
N PHE A 105 -4.92 16.53 1.78
CA PHE A 105 -4.27 17.52 2.63
C PHE A 105 -3.86 16.88 3.96
N ASN A 106 -2.60 17.06 4.35
CA ASN A 106 -2.03 16.51 5.58
C ASN A 106 -2.56 17.24 6.81
N ILE A 107 -2.74 16.47 7.88
CA ILE A 107 -2.98 16.99 9.23
C ILE A 107 -1.62 17.09 9.93
N PRO A 108 -1.30 18.23 10.58
CA PRO A 108 -0.08 18.39 11.37
C PRO A 108 0.11 17.27 12.39
N GLN A 109 1.35 16.78 12.54
CA GLN A 109 1.64 15.67 13.46
C GLN A 109 1.27 16.05 14.89
N GLU A 110 1.49 17.29 15.27
CA GLU A 110 1.17 17.88 16.57
C GLU A 110 -0.34 17.81 16.87
N ILE A 111 -1.19 17.98 15.86
CA ILE A 111 -2.64 17.80 15.99
C ILE A 111 -3.00 16.32 16.10
N ARG A 112 -2.30 15.46 15.35
CA ARG A 112 -2.53 14.01 15.38
C ARG A 112 -2.21 13.41 16.75
N ASP A 113 -1.17 13.92 17.41
CA ASP A 113 -0.72 13.46 18.71
C ASP A 113 -1.70 13.83 19.85
N LEU A 114 -2.53 14.85 19.66
CA LEU A 114 -3.59 15.25 20.60
C LEU A 114 -4.84 14.35 20.56
N GLY A 115 -5.00 13.54 19.51
CA GLY A 115 -6.10 12.62 19.36
C GLY A 115 -7.35 13.17 18.68
N ASP A 116 -8.43 12.38 18.74
CA ASP A 116 -9.55 12.43 17.78
C ASP A 116 -10.31 13.74 17.75
N VAL A 117 -10.43 14.39 18.92
CA VAL A 117 -11.15 15.66 19.04
C VAL A 117 -10.45 16.78 18.27
N ALA A 118 -9.13 16.90 18.43
CA ALA A 118 -8.33 17.91 17.74
C ALA A 118 -8.28 17.64 16.22
N ILE A 119 -8.22 16.36 15.83
CA ILE A 119 -8.25 15.94 14.43
C ILE A 119 -9.57 16.33 13.75
N GLU A 120 -10.72 16.05 14.37
CA GLU A 120 -12.03 16.40 13.80
C GLU A 120 -12.28 17.90 13.76
N ASP A 121 -11.79 18.64 14.75
CA ASP A 121 -11.83 20.10 14.77
C ASP A 121 -10.99 20.70 13.64
N TYR A 122 -9.77 20.21 13.42
CA TYR A 122 -8.93 20.60 12.28
C TYR A 122 -9.60 20.29 10.94
N ARG A 123 -10.18 19.08 10.80
CA ARG A 123 -10.92 18.68 9.60
C ARG A 123 -12.10 19.60 9.31
N SER A 124 -12.85 19.95 10.35
CA SER A 124 -14.04 20.80 10.23
C SER A 124 -13.64 22.23 9.86
N TRP A 125 -12.61 22.76 10.51
CA TRP A 125 -12.03 24.07 10.16
C TRP A 125 -11.56 24.11 8.70
N PHE A 126 -10.73 23.16 8.28
CA PHE A 126 -10.17 23.14 6.93
C PHE A 126 -11.26 23.09 5.85
N LYS A 127 -12.30 22.27 6.07
CA LYS A 127 -13.45 22.15 5.15
C LYS A 127 -14.31 23.41 5.14
N LYS A 128 -14.51 24.04 6.30
CA LYS A 128 -15.30 25.28 6.42
C LYS A 128 -14.65 26.43 5.66
N GLU A 129 -13.32 26.50 5.68
CA GLU A 129 -12.55 27.55 4.99
C GLU A 129 -12.47 27.33 3.47
N GLY A 130 -12.87 26.17 2.96
CA GLY A 130 -12.92 25.89 1.52
C GLY A 130 -11.55 25.79 0.85
N TYR A 131 -10.51 25.39 1.59
CA TYR A 131 -9.14 25.35 1.04
C TYR A 131 -8.96 24.32 -0.06
N ALA A 132 -9.74 23.24 -0.08
CA ALA A 132 -9.67 22.23 -1.13
C ALA A 132 -10.18 22.78 -2.47
N GLU A 133 -11.26 23.55 -2.41
CA GLU A 133 -11.86 24.23 -3.55
C GLU A 133 -10.89 25.29 -4.09
N GLN A 134 -10.33 26.14 -3.22
CA GLN A 134 -9.32 27.15 -3.59
C GLN A 134 -8.09 26.51 -4.24
N TYR A 135 -7.68 25.32 -3.79
CA TYR A 135 -6.57 24.59 -4.40
C TYR A 135 -6.93 24.10 -5.80
N SER A 136 -8.12 23.52 -5.97
CA SER A 136 -8.59 23.04 -7.26
C SER A 136 -8.74 24.15 -8.32
N GLU A 137 -8.97 25.39 -7.87
CA GLU A 137 -9.04 26.59 -8.70
C GLU A 137 -7.67 27.24 -8.95
N GLY A 138 -6.60 26.76 -8.31
CA GLY A 138 -5.24 27.30 -8.43
C GLY A 138 -4.99 28.60 -7.65
N ILE A 139 -5.88 28.93 -6.71
CA ILE A 139 -5.87 30.19 -5.95
C ILE A 139 -5.27 30.01 -4.54
N LEU A 140 -5.18 28.77 -4.05
CA LEU A 140 -4.71 28.51 -2.69
C LEU A 140 -3.24 28.89 -2.50
N ASP A 141 -3.00 29.83 -1.60
CA ASP A 141 -1.67 30.11 -1.04
C ASP A 141 -1.48 29.33 0.27
N VAL A 142 -0.51 28.40 0.27
CA VAL A 142 -0.17 27.57 1.44
C VAL A 142 0.25 28.43 2.63
N SER A 143 0.89 29.58 2.40
CA SER A 143 1.32 30.48 3.48
C SER A 143 0.14 31.03 4.28
N VAL A 144 -1.00 31.28 3.61
CA VAL A 144 -2.24 31.74 4.25
C VAL A 144 -2.83 30.65 5.14
N VAL A 145 -2.77 29.39 4.71
CA VAL A 145 -3.23 28.25 5.51
C VAL A 145 -2.37 28.09 6.76
N VAL A 146 -1.04 28.13 6.61
CA VAL A 146 -0.06 28.05 7.71
C VAL A 146 -0.27 29.20 8.70
N PHE A 147 -0.45 30.42 8.19
CA PHE A 147 -0.72 31.60 9.02
C PHE A 147 -2.01 31.46 9.83
N ARG A 148 -3.12 31.08 9.18
CA ARG A 148 -4.40 30.89 9.86
C ARG A 148 -4.35 29.74 10.88
N TYR A 149 -3.66 28.65 10.55
CA TYR A 149 -3.39 27.59 11.51
C TYR A 149 -2.67 28.13 12.76
N ASN A 150 -1.58 28.88 12.55
CA ASN A 150 -0.73 29.40 13.62
C ASN A 150 -1.44 30.38 14.57
N ASN A 151 -2.53 31.01 14.11
CA ASN A 151 -3.36 31.89 14.93
C ASN A 151 -4.43 31.14 15.74
N ILE A 152 -4.88 29.96 15.30
CA ILE A 152 -6.00 29.24 15.92
C ILE A 152 -5.49 28.10 16.80
N PHE A 153 -4.74 27.16 16.22
CA PHE A 153 -4.47 25.87 16.86
C PHE A 153 -3.40 25.94 17.96
N PRO A 154 -2.28 26.67 17.79
CA PRO A 154 -1.32 26.87 18.88
C PRO A 154 -1.94 27.51 20.13
N MET A 155 -2.85 28.46 19.96
CA MET A 155 -3.54 29.10 21.09
C MET A 155 -4.58 28.17 21.72
N LYS A 156 -5.33 27.42 20.90
CA LYS A 156 -6.41 26.55 21.37
C LYS A 156 -5.92 25.26 22.03
N TYR A 157 -4.83 24.68 21.52
CA TYR A 157 -4.37 23.35 21.94
C TYR A 157 -2.92 23.32 22.46
N GLY A 158 -2.21 24.46 22.49
CA GLY A 158 -0.83 24.50 22.97
C GLY A 158 0.18 23.79 22.05
N VAL A 159 -0.16 23.61 20.78
CA VAL A 159 0.70 22.94 19.79
C VAL A 159 1.75 23.85 19.19
N ALA A 160 2.82 23.26 18.64
CA ALA A 160 3.85 24.00 17.94
C ALA A 160 3.27 24.70 16.68
N ARG A 161 3.89 25.84 16.35
CA ARG A 161 3.58 26.57 15.11
C ARG A 161 4.16 25.82 13.91
N LEU A 162 3.40 25.78 12.83
CA LEU A 162 3.86 25.28 11.55
C LEU A 162 4.82 26.28 10.89
N ASN A 163 5.79 25.74 10.17
CA ASN A 163 6.66 26.52 9.30
C ASN A 163 6.06 26.63 7.88
N GLU A 164 6.56 27.58 7.10
CA GLU A 164 6.13 27.82 5.71
C GLU A 164 6.45 26.65 4.76
N LYS A 165 7.38 25.77 5.15
CA LYS A 165 7.76 24.56 4.38
C LYS A 165 6.93 23.34 4.76
N TYR A 166 5.85 23.51 5.51
CA TYR A 166 4.97 22.42 5.91
C TYR A 166 4.38 21.76 4.66
N ASN A 167 4.53 20.44 4.56
CA ASN A 167 3.98 19.68 3.43
C ASN A 167 2.47 19.50 3.59
N LEU A 168 1.72 20.55 3.23
CA LEU A 168 0.27 20.57 3.35
C LEU A 168 -0.41 19.63 2.35
N ILE A 169 0.12 19.52 1.13
CA ILE A 169 -0.52 18.84 0.01
C ILE A 169 0.23 17.56 -0.32
N GLU A 170 -0.48 16.43 -0.40
CA GLU A 170 0.08 15.17 -0.90
C GLU A 170 -0.60 14.81 -2.23
N GLU A 171 0.19 14.89 -3.30
CA GLU A 171 -0.19 14.44 -4.63
C GLU A 171 0.58 13.15 -4.98
N ILE A 172 -0.15 12.11 -5.34
CA ILE A 172 0.43 10.86 -5.83
C ILE A 172 -0.12 10.61 -7.24
N PRO A 173 0.73 10.66 -8.28
CA PRO A 173 0.28 10.40 -9.62
C PRO A 173 -0.20 8.95 -9.73
N ASN A 174 -1.40 8.76 -10.24
CA ASN A 174 -1.97 7.45 -10.45
C ASN A 174 -1.44 6.94 -11.79
N SER A 175 -0.28 6.28 -11.77
CA SER A 175 0.19 5.55 -12.94
C SER A 175 -0.88 4.52 -13.29
N SER A 176 -1.63 4.76 -14.36
CA SER A 176 -2.56 3.80 -14.92
C SER A 176 -1.85 2.45 -15.04
N ILE A 177 -2.62 1.35 -15.05
CA ILE A 177 -2.12 0.12 -15.69
C ILE A 177 -2.07 0.43 -17.18
N GLU A 178 -1.14 1.30 -17.59
CA GLU A 178 -0.76 1.38 -18.98
C GLU A 178 -0.12 0.04 -19.31
N ARG A 179 -0.55 -0.50 -20.45
CA ARG A 179 0.11 -1.64 -21.05
C ARG A 179 1.51 -1.17 -21.40
N GLU A 180 2.45 -1.34 -20.48
CA GLU A 180 3.80 -1.58 -20.93
C GLU A 180 3.75 -2.93 -21.63
N ASP A 181 3.62 -2.88 -22.95
CA ASP A 181 3.98 -3.97 -23.87
C ASP A 181 5.51 -4.21 -23.80
N SER A 182 6.11 -4.13 -22.62
CA SER A 182 7.46 -4.60 -22.40
C SER A 182 7.40 -6.10 -22.62
N LYS A 183 8.20 -6.58 -23.58
CA LYS A 183 8.40 -8.00 -23.83
C LYS A 183 9.05 -8.60 -22.59
N PHE A 184 8.25 -9.02 -21.62
CA PHE A 184 8.75 -9.75 -20.46
C PHE A 184 9.55 -10.96 -20.97
N ASN A 185 10.82 -11.04 -20.55
CA ASN A 185 11.72 -12.12 -20.91
C ASN A 185 11.89 -13.04 -19.71
N TYR A 186 11.37 -14.26 -19.82
CA TYR A 186 11.44 -15.26 -18.74
C TYR A 186 12.88 -15.64 -18.38
N HIS A 187 13.80 -15.67 -19.35
CA HIS A 187 15.20 -15.99 -19.09
C HIS A 187 15.88 -14.88 -18.28
N THR A 188 15.76 -13.62 -18.72
CA THR A 188 16.27 -12.45 -17.98
C THR A 188 15.65 -12.35 -16.58
N PHE A 189 14.38 -12.71 -16.43
CA PHE A 189 13.75 -12.81 -15.11
C PHE A 189 14.46 -13.84 -14.22
N LEU A 190 14.72 -15.06 -14.72
CA LEU A 190 15.42 -16.09 -13.94
C LEU A 190 16.85 -15.69 -13.59
N GLU A 191 17.58 -15.09 -14.53
CA GLU A 191 18.92 -14.55 -14.30
C GLU A 191 18.90 -13.50 -13.18
N ASN A 192 17.99 -12.52 -13.25
CA ASN A 192 17.84 -11.48 -12.24
C ASN A 192 17.47 -12.07 -10.86
N ILE A 193 16.60 -13.06 -10.80
CA ILE A 193 16.27 -13.75 -9.53
C ILE A 193 17.51 -14.43 -8.95
N GLU A 194 18.33 -15.09 -9.77
CA GLU A 194 19.55 -15.75 -9.30
C GLU A 194 20.60 -14.74 -8.84
N ASP A 195 20.80 -13.64 -9.57
CA ASP A 195 21.70 -12.56 -9.18
C ASP A 195 21.32 -11.96 -7.82
N LEU A 196 20.02 -11.67 -7.63
CA LEU A 196 19.51 -11.15 -6.36
C LEU A 196 19.65 -12.16 -5.20
N LYS A 197 19.50 -13.45 -5.49
CA LYS A 197 19.75 -14.51 -4.49
C LYS A 197 21.23 -14.58 -4.12
N ASN A 198 22.12 -14.45 -5.09
CA ASN A 198 23.56 -14.45 -4.87
C ASN A 198 24.00 -13.22 -4.07
N ASP A 199 23.48 -12.04 -4.41
CA ASP A 199 23.68 -10.80 -3.66
C ASP A 199 23.18 -10.92 -2.21
N TYR A 200 22.01 -11.53 -2.01
CA TYR A 200 21.51 -11.84 -0.68
C TYR A 200 22.44 -12.80 0.07
N ALA A 201 22.89 -13.89 -0.57
CA ALA A 201 23.78 -14.86 0.05
C ALA A 201 25.13 -14.24 0.44
N PHE A 202 25.64 -13.32 -0.39
CA PHE A 202 26.88 -12.57 -0.15
C PHE A 202 26.79 -11.71 1.11
N HIS A 203 25.70 -10.98 1.30
CA HIS A 203 25.50 -10.13 2.48
C HIS A 203 25.01 -10.88 3.73
N PHE A 204 24.25 -11.96 3.56
CA PHE A 204 23.58 -12.69 4.63
C PHE A 204 24.10 -14.13 4.75
N GLN A 205 25.40 -14.26 5.01
CA GLN A 205 26.12 -15.54 5.00
C GLN A 205 25.75 -16.46 6.17
N CYS A 206 25.46 -15.90 7.35
CA CYS A 206 25.26 -16.68 8.58
C CYS A 206 23.83 -16.55 9.13
N LYS A 207 23.47 -17.43 10.08
CA LYS A 207 22.13 -17.46 10.69
C LYS A 207 21.73 -16.11 11.30
N VAL A 208 22.67 -15.41 11.95
CA VAL A 208 22.42 -14.11 12.59
C VAL A 208 22.02 -13.07 11.56
N THR A 209 22.81 -12.89 10.51
CA THR A 209 22.53 -11.88 9.47
C THR A 209 21.25 -12.23 8.70
N ARG A 210 21.01 -13.51 8.39
CA ARG A 210 19.74 -13.97 7.79
C ARG A 210 18.52 -13.77 8.68
N THR A 211 18.70 -13.77 10.00
CA THR A 211 17.63 -13.47 10.94
C THR A 211 17.37 -11.97 10.96
N LEU A 212 18.44 -11.14 11.04
CA LEU A 212 18.34 -9.68 10.97
C LEU A 212 17.64 -9.20 9.69
N SER A 213 17.91 -9.84 8.54
CA SER A 213 17.29 -9.45 7.26
C SER A 213 15.75 -9.49 7.29
N LYS A 214 15.13 -10.24 8.22
CA LYS A 214 13.67 -10.32 8.38
C LYS A 214 13.04 -9.08 9.01
N PHE A 215 13.84 -8.25 9.67
CA PHE A 215 13.39 -7.11 10.46
C PHE A 215 13.67 -5.76 9.79
N ASP A 216 13.85 -5.75 8.47
CA ASP A 216 14.12 -4.53 7.69
C ASP A 216 13.00 -3.47 7.74
N TYR A 217 11.80 -3.87 8.18
CA TYR A 217 10.70 -2.95 8.48
C TYR A 217 11.02 -1.99 9.65
N LEU A 218 12.00 -2.31 10.49
CA LEU A 218 12.46 -1.46 11.60
C LEU A 218 13.32 -0.28 11.15
N LEU A 219 13.71 -0.19 9.87
CA LEU A 219 14.59 0.88 9.38
C LEU A 219 14.06 2.30 9.65
N GLN A 220 12.74 2.47 9.77
CA GLN A 220 12.09 3.76 10.03
C GLN A 220 11.74 3.97 11.51
N ARG A 221 12.19 3.07 12.39
CA ARG A 221 11.94 3.12 13.83
C ARG A 221 13.11 3.79 14.54
N SER A 222 12.85 4.23 15.77
CA SER A 222 13.88 4.80 16.64
C SER A 222 14.92 3.77 17.05
N ASP A 223 16.13 4.22 17.38
CA ASP A 223 17.24 3.35 17.79
C ASP A 223 16.91 2.53 19.03
N THR A 224 16.10 3.09 19.94
CA THR A 224 15.60 2.40 21.13
C THR A 224 14.62 1.28 20.77
N GLU A 225 13.67 1.51 19.86
CA GLU A 225 12.76 0.47 19.36
C GLU A 225 13.52 -0.66 18.64
N ILE A 226 14.51 -0.29 17.80
CA ILE A 226 15.38 -1.27 17.15
C ILE A 226 16.12 -2.07 18.22
N ALA A 227 16.69 -1.40 19.22
CA ALA A 227 17.48 -2.06 20.26
C ALA A 227 16.67 -3.08 21.04
N ASN A 228 15.50 -2.68 21.53
CA ASN A 228 14.59 -3.55 22.26
C ASN A 228 14.24 -4.79 21.42
N LYS A 229 13.93 -4.61 20.13
CA LYS A 229 13.54 -5.74 19.28
C LYS A 229 14.70 -6.69 19.00
N ILE A 230 15.91 -6.17 18.84
CA ILE A 230 17.11 -7.01 18.61
C ILE A 230 17.51 -7.76 19.89
N SER A 231 17.36 -7.14 21.07
CA SER A 231 17.62 -7.80 22.35
C SER A 231 16.61 -8.91 22.68
N GLU A 232 15.42 -8.93 22.08
CA GLU A 232 14.50 -10.09 22.15
C GLU A 232 15.00 -11.29 21.32
N LEU A 233 15.83 -11.05 20.29
CA LEU A 233 16.26 -12.06 19.33
C LEU A 233 17.67 -12.59 19.61
N PHE A 234 18.51 -11.76 20.21
CA PHE A 234 19.92 -12.01 20.48
C PHE A 234 20.27 -11.57 21.91
N THR A 235 21.54 -11.70 22.30
CA THR A 235 21.97 -11.26 23.63
C THR A 235 21.85 -9.73 23.78
N PRO A 236 21.63 -9.22 25.01
CA PRO A 236 21.51 -7.78 25.25
C PRO A 236 22.71 -6.96 24.76
N GLU A 237 23.91 -7.53 24.79
CA GLU A 237 25.16 -6.91 24.38
C GLU A 237 25.37 -6.94 22.85
N PHE A 238 24.47 -7.58 22.10
CA PHE A 238 24.62 -7.76 20.65
C PHE A 238 24.81 -6.43 19.93
N ILE A 239 23.99 -5.42 20.20
CA ILE A 239 24.11 -4.11 19.54
C ILE A 239 25.37 -3.38 19.97
N THR A 240 25.74 -3.48 21.24
CA THR A 240 26.98 -2.89 21.75
C THR A 240 28.20 -3.45 21.01
N ASN A 241 28.20 -4.75 20.74
CA ASN A 241 29.30 -5.44 20.08
C ASN A 241 29.26 -5.33 18.54
N TYR A 242 28.06 -5.41 17.94
CA TYR A 242 27.87 -5.44 16.50
C TYR A 242 27.77 -4.04 15.89
N GLY A 243 27.25 -3.07 16.63
CA GLY A 243 27.04 -1.68 16.23
C GLY A 243 25.69 -1.43 15.56
N MET A 244 24.96 -0.42 16.04
CA MET A 244 23.64 -0.01 15.51
C MET A 244 23.71 0.35 14.01
N ASP A 245 24.76 1.06 13.58
CA ASP A 245 24.94 1.44 12.17
C ASP A 245 25.05 0.23 11.24
N ARG A 246 25.71 -0.84 11.71
CA ARG A 246 25.82 -2.09 10.94
C ARG A 246 24.46 -2.78 10.83
N VAL A 247 23.66 -2.79 11.90
CA VAL A 247 22.29 -3.30 11.88
C VAL A 247 21.43 -2.53 10.86
N LYS A 248 21.44 -1.20 10.92
CA LYS A 248 20.71 -0.34 9.97
C LYS A 248 21.17 -0.56 8.53
N LYS A 249 22.48 -0.69 8.29
CA LYS A 249 23.03 -1.00 6.96
C LYS A 249 22.52 -2.34 6.43
N MET A 250 22.43 -3.36 7.27
CA MET A 250 21.84 -4.66 6.90
C MET A 250 20.36 -4.53 6.55
N PHE A 251 19.60 -3.71 7.27
CA PHE A 251 18.19 -3.44 6.94
C PHE A 251 18.04 -2.75 5.58
N VAL A 252 18.89 -1.77 5.27
CA VAL A 252 18.89 -1.11 3.95
C VAL A 252 19.13 -2.11 2.83
N ILE A 253 20.15 -2.96 2.96
CA ILE A 253 20.49 -3.98 1.96
C ILE A 253 19.36 -5.00 1.80
N SER A 254 18.86 -5.54 2.91
CA SER A 254 17.75 -6.50 2.90
C SER A 254 16.51 -5.92 2.21
N LYS A 255 16.14 -4.68 2.57
CA LYS A 255 14.97 -4.00 2.00
C LYS A 255 15.11 -3.75 0.51
N ARG A 256 16.31 -3.38 0.03
CA ARG A 256 16.59 -3.21 -1.40
C ARG A 256 16.39 -4.52 -2.15
N ILE A 257 17.10 -5.58 -1.77
CA ILE A 257 17.07 -6.88 -2.45
C ILE A 257 15.65 -7.46 -2.47
N LYS A 258 14.96 -7.45 -1.32
CA LYS A 258 13.59 -7.95 -1.23
C LYS A 258 12.61 -7.15 -2.09
N LYS A 259 12.77 -5.83 -2.16
CA LYS A 259 11.94 -4.97 -3.01
C LYS A 259 12.12 -5.34 -4.49
N GLU A 260 13.36 -5.53 -4.93
CA GLU A 260 13.69 -5.93 -6.29
C GLU A 260 13.16 -7.34 -6.61
N LEU A 261 13.36 -8.31 -5.73
CA LEU A 261 12.81 -9.67 -5.86
C LEU A 261 11.28 -9.66 -5.94
N MET A 262 10.60 -8.92 -5.04
CA MET A 262 9.15 -8.82 -5.06
C MET A 262 8.64 -8.16 -6.35
N SER A 263 9.32 -7.13 -6.85
CA SER A 263 8.97 -6.50 -8.11
C SER A 263 9.06 -7.49 -9.26
N ALA A 264 10.19 -8.21 -9.37
CA ALA A 264 10.40 -9.22 -10.40
C ALA A 264 9.32 -10.32 -10.37
N LEU A 265 8.97 -10.83 -9.18
CA LEU A 265 7.92 -11.83 -9.02
C LEU A 265 6.53 -11.29 -9.40
N ILE A 266 6.23 -10.04 -9.04
CA ILE A 266 4.95 -9.40 -9.41
C ILE A 266 4.87 -9.21 -10.93
N ASP A 267 5.96 -8.82 -11.59
CA ASP A 267 6.00 -8.67 -13.04
C ASP A 267 5.86 -10.02 -13.75
N TYR A 268 6.47 -11.06 -13.21
CA TYR A 268 6.23 -12.44 -13.63
C TYR A 268 4.74 -12.82 -13.53
N PHE A 269 4.08 -12.55 -12.38
CA PHE A 269 2.65 -12.85 -12.24
C PHE A 269 1.79 -12.09 -13.25
N LYS A 270 2.07 -10.80 -13.49
CA LYS A 270 1.35 -10.01 -14.51
C LYS A 270 1.49 -10.63 -15.89
N TRP A 271 2.70 -11.08 -16.25
CA TRP A 271 2.95 -11.74 -17.53
C TRP A 271 2.20 -13.08 -17.63
N THR A 272 2.29 -13.93 -16.59
CA THR A 272 1.63 -15.24 -16.54
C THR A 272 0.11 -15.14 -16.63
N TYR A 273 -0.49 -14.18 -15.93
CA TYR A 273 -1.95 -14.02 -15.78
C TYR A 273 -2.52 -12.82 -16.54
N ARG A 274 -1.84 -12.39 -17.61
CA ARG A 274 -2.22 -11.23 -18.43
C ARG A 274 -3.65 -11.29 -18.95
N SER A 275 -4.18 -12.49 -19.21
CA SER A 275 -5.54 -12.68 -19.73
C SER A 275 -6.63 -12.42 -18.68
N THR A 276 -6.31 -12.59 -17.39
CA THR A 276 -7.27 -12.50 -16.27
C THR A 276 -7.15 -11.20 -15.48
N LEU A 277 -6.11 -10.40 -15.74
CA LEU A 277 -5.70 -9.17 -15.02
C LEU A 277 -6.82 -8.14 -14.76
N HIS A 278 -7.88 -8.13 -15.56
CA HIS A 278 -8.94 -7.11 -15.55
C HIS A 278 -10.34 -7.65 -15.25
N SER A 279 -10.45 -8.89 -14.77
CA SER A 279 -11.71 -9.63 -14.79
C SER A 279 -12.21 -10.11 -13.43
N ILE A 280 -11.87 -9.42 -12.33
CA ILE A 280 -12.42 -9.82 -11.04
C ILE A 280 -13.92 -9.48 -11.01
N ASP A 281 -14.74 -10.44 -10.61
CA ASP A 281 -16.18 -10.24 -10.51
C ASP A 281 -16.52 -9.31 -9.33
N THR A 282 -17.59 -8.55 -9.49
CA THR A 282 -17.98 -7.52 -8.51
C THR A 282 -18.39 -8.14 -7.17
N VAL A 283 -18.94 -9.36 -7.17
CA VAL A 283 -19.38 -10.04 -5.94
C VAL A 283 -18.17 -10.39 -5.09
N THR A 284 -17.11 -10.92 -5.70
CA THR A 284 -15.85 -11.21 -5.03
C THR A 284 -15.21 -9.93 -4.47
N LEU A 285 -15.20 -8.83 -5.23
CA LEU A 285 -14.66 -7.55 -4.74
C LEU A 285 -15.48 -6.96 -3.59
N GLU A 286 -16.81 -7.06 -3.65
CA GLU A 286 -17.70 -6.63 -2.56
C GLU A 286 -17.53 -7.51 -1.31
N HIS A 287 -17.32 -8.82 -1.50
CA HIS A 287 -16.96 -9.75 -0.42
C HIS A 287 -15.62 -9.37 0.20
N PHE A 288 -14.65 -8.88 -0.57
CA PHE A 288 -13.43 -8.27 -0.06
C PHE A 288 -13.61 -6.83 0.42
N GLY A 289 -14.85 -6.39 0.67
CA GLY A 289 -15.13 -5.09 1.26
C GLY A 289 -14.76 -3.91 0.37
N LEU A 290 -14.71 -4.08 -0.96
CA LEU A 290 -14.67 -2.96 -1.90
C LEU A 290 -16.08 -2.44 -2.21
N GLU A 291 -16.16 -1.21 -2.70
CA GLU A 291 -17.39 -0.58 -3.18
C GLU A 291 -17.25 -0.10 -4.64
N CYS A 292 -18.35 -0.10 -5.37
CA CYS A 292 -18.39 0.49 -6.70
C CYS A 292 -18.10 2.00 -6.61
N CYS A 293 -17.27 2.51 -7.53
CA CYS A 293 -17.05 3.93 -7.68
C CYS A 293 -18.36 4.66 -7.94
N HIS A 294 -18.55 5.82 -7.31
CA HIS A 294 -19.80 6.58 -7.34
C HIS A 294 -20.23 6.93 -8.77
N SER A 295 -19.32 7.48 -9.57
CA SER A 295 -19.58 7.79 -10.99
C SER A 295 -19.93 6.55 -11.82
N CYS A 296 -19.30 5.39 -11.55
CA CYS A 296 -19.69 4.15 -12.21
C CYS A 296 -21.09 3.69 -11.79
N LYS A 297 -21.44 3.86 -10.52
CA LYS A 297 -22.75 3.51 -9.96
C LYS A 297 -23.86 4.38 -10.55
N GLU A 298 -23.64 5.69 -10.65
CA GLU A 298 -24.57 6.64 -11.28
C GLU A 298 -24.81 6.31 -12.75
N ASN A 299 -23.73 6.14 -13.53
CA ASN A 299 -23.84 5.75 -14.94
C ASN A 299 -24.61 4.43 -15.13
N GLN A 300 -24.44 3.47 -14.22
CA GLN A 300 -25.18 2.21 -14.27
C GLN A 300 -26.67 2.39 -14.00
N ILE A 301 -27.04 3.28 -13.07
CA ILE A 301 -28.43 3.61 -12.76
C ILE A 301 -29.07 4.34 -13.94
N GLU A 302 -28.38 5.34 -14.52
CA GLU A 302 -28.86 6.07 -15.69
C GLU A 302 -29.07 5.16 -16.91
N ASN A 303 -28.13 4.24 -17.17
CA ASN A 303 -28.26 3.29 -18.27
C ASN A 303 -29.40 2.30 -18.06
N LYS A 304 -29.67 1.88 -16.82
CA LYS A 304 -30.83 1.05 -16.49
C LYS A 304 -32.14 1.81 -16.71
N LEU A 305 -32.22 3.07 -16.28
CA LEU A 305 -33.40 3.92 -16.49
C LEU A 305 -33.68 4.14 -17.98
N LYS A 306 -32.65 4.45 -18.77
CA LYS A 306 -32.77 4.60 -20.24
C LYS A 306 -33.20 3.30 -20.92
N ALA A 307 -32.68 2.15 -20.50
CA ALA A 307 -33.08 0.85 -21.03
C ALA A 307 -34.55 0.53 -20.70
N SER A 308 -35.03 0.90 -19.52
CA SER A 308 -36.43 0.73 -19.13
C SER A 308 -37.39 1.68 -19.86
N SER A 309 -36.92 2.86 -20.29
CA SER A 309 -37.71 3.82 -21.08
C SER A 309 -37.85 3.47 -22.57
N ILE A 310 -37.06 2.51 -23.08
CA ILE A 310 -37.14 2.05 -24.49
C ILE A 310 -38.22 0.95 -24.66
N TYR A 311 -38.72 0.39 -23.56
CA TYR A 311 -39.76 -0.65 -23.53
C TYR A 311 -41.14 -0.12 -23.09
N VAL A 312 -41.37 1.19 -23.16
CA VAL A 312 -42.69 1.82 -22.91
C VAL A 312 -43.26 2.36 -24.19
#